data_AF-A0A7S2PTT1-F1
#
_entry.id   AF-A0A7S2PTT1-F1
#
_cell.length_a   1.000
_cell.length_b   1.000
_cell.length_c   1.000
_cell.angle_alpha   90.00
_cell.angle_beta   90.00
_cell.angle_gamma   90.00
#
_symmetry.space_group_name_H-M   'P 1'
#
loop_
_entity.id
_entity.type
_entity.pdbx_description
1 polymer ?
#
loop_
_entity_poly.entity_id
_entity_poly.type
_entity_poly.pdbx_seq_one_letter_code
_entity_poly.pdbx_strand_id
1 'polypeptide(L)'
;NIFKTLEAKDFGRVRQRMIEGIMSTDMKNHGDFVRLLQGFQIQPGVIDKQAQFLVEVVLHAADLSGPLMPPDISLRVLQALHTEFSAQVEDERRLGIPVTTFMDGLSDQVYGAKS
;
A
#
# COMPACT_ATOMS: atom_id res chain seq x y z
N ASN A 1 -13.27 4.89 22.72
CA ASN A 1 -13.58 5.75 21.55
C ASN A 1 -12.71 7.00 21.60
N ILE A 2 -11.69 7.09 20.74
CA ILE A 2 -10.76 8.24 20.67
C ILE A 2 -11.38 9.49 20.01
N PHE A 3 -12.51 9.33 19.29
CA PHE A 3 -13.22 10.43 18.61
C PHE A 3 -14.40 10.97 19.43
N LYS A 4 -14.50 10.64 20.72
CA LYS A 4 -15.67 10.96 21.57
C LYS A 4 -15.95 12.47 21.72
N THR A 5 -14.96 13.32 21.43
CA THR A 5 -15.06 14.79 21.53
C THR A 5 -15.40 15.45 20.21
N LEU A 6 -15.49 14.71 19.11
CA LEU A 6 -15.85 15.26 17.80
C LEU A 6 -17.36 15.41 17.68
N GLU A 7 -17.80 16.51 17.06
CA GLU A 7 -19.18 16.64 16.62
C GLU A 7 -19.50 15.63 15.51
N ALA A 8 -20.78 15.28 15.36
CA ALA A 8 -21.20 14.27 14.38
C ALA A 8 -20.76 14.59 12.94
N LYS A 9 -20.77 15.87 12.57
CA LYS A 9 -20.32 16.34 11.25
C LYS A 9 -18.82 16.11 11.05
N ASP A 10 -18.00 16.46 12.03
CA ASP A 10 -16.54 16.30 11.96
C ASP A 10 -16.16 14.82 12.00
N PHE A 11 -16.84 14.02 12.81
CA PHE A 11 -16.68 12.57 12.80
C PHE A 11 -16.99 11.98 11.41
N GLY A 12 -18.06 12.43 10.76
CA GLY A 12 -18.40 12.04 9.40
C GLY A 12 -17.27 12.38 8.40
N ARG A 13 -16.71 13.59 8.48
CA ARG A 13 -15.60 14.03 7.63
C ARG A 13 -14.34 13.20 7.88
N VAL A 14 -13.97 12.99 9.14
CA VAL A 14 -12.79 12.18 9.51
C VAL A 14 -12.95 10.74 9.01
N ARG A 15 -14.12 10.13 9.22
CA ARG A 15 -14.42 8.78 8.74
C ARG A 15 -14.29 8.68 7.22
N GLN A 16 -14.85 9.63 6.49
CA GLN A 16 -14.74 9.65 5.02
C GLN A 16 -13.26 9.69 4.59
N ARG A 17 -12.48 10.61 5.17
CA ARG A 17 -11.06 10.77 4.84
C ARG A 17 -10.22 9.54 5.17
N MET A 18 -10.51 8.86 6.28
CA MET A 18 -9.87 7.59 6.65
C MET A 18 -10.21 6.47 5.66
N ILE A 19 -11.48 6.35 5.25
CA ILE A 19 -11.89 5.35 4.26
C ILE A 19 -11.20 5.63 2.93
N GLU A 20 -11.21 6.87 2.46
CA GLU A 20 -10.53 7.29 1.23
C GLU A 20 -9.02 6.97 1.29
N GLY A 21 -8.36 7.28 2.41
CA GLY A 21 -6.96 6.94 2.65
C GLY A 21 -6.68 5.43 2.64
N ILE A 22 -7.50 4.62 3.30
CA ILE A 22 -7.34 3.15 3.29
C ILE A 22 -7.55 2.59 1.88
N MET A 23 -8.60 3.03 1.17
CA MET A 23 -8.87 2.55 -0.19
C MET A 23 -7.76 2.95 -1.17
N SER A 24 -7.02 4.03 -0.88
CA SER A 24 -5.92 4.47 -1.72
C SER A 24 -4.73 3.50 -1.76
N THR A 25 -4.56 2.63 -0.75
CA THR A 25 -3.43 1.69 -0.71
C THR A 25 -3.58 0.50 -1.68
N ASP A 26 -4.74 0.32 -2.32
CA ASP A 26 -4.90 -0.69 -3.37
C ASP A 26 -3.97 -0.39 -4.56
N MET A 27 -3.10 -1.35 -4.89
CA MET A 27 -2.15 -1.26 -6.01
C MET A 27 -2.79 -1.02 -7.37
N LYS A 28 -4.10 -1.23 -7.54
CA LYS A 28 -4.83 -0.84 -8.75
C LYS A 28 -4.78 0.67 -9.01
N ASN A 29 -4.70 1.49 -7.96
CA ASN A 29 -4.65 2.95 -8.05
C ASN A 29 -3.23 3.47 -8.38
N HIS A 30 -2.20 2.63 -8.23
CA HIS A 30 -0.80 3.06 -8.33
C HIS A 30 -0.47 3.75 -9.65
N GLY A 31 -0.91 3.17 -10.77
CA GLY A 31 -0.66 3.74 -12.11
C GLY A 31 -1.31 5.12 -12.27
N ASP A 32 -2.52 5.31 -11.73
CA ASP A 32 -3.20 6.60 -11.76
C ASP A 32 -2.51 7.63 -10.86
N PHE A 33 -2.04 7.24 -9.68
CA PHE A 33 -1.26 8.14 -8.82
C PHE A 33 0.01 8.63 -9.49
N VAL A 34 0.79 7.73 -10.10
CA VAL A 34 2.02 8.12 -10.82
C VAL A 34 1.68 9.11 -11.94
N ARG A 35 0.65 8.83 -12.74
CA ARG A 35 0.22 9.70 -13.85
C ARG A 35 -0.26 11.07 -13.37
N LEU A 36 -1.08 11.11 -12.32
CA LEU A 36 -1.63 12.36 -11.78
C LEU A 36 -0.56 13.21 -11.10
N LEU A 37 0.41 12.58 -10.42
CA LEU A 37 1.51 13.29 -9.75
C LEU A 37 2.46 13.97 -10.74
N GLN A 38 2.74 13.37 -11.89
CA GLN A 38 3.64 13.95 -12.91
C GLN A 38 3.22 15.35 -13.37
N GLY A 39 1.92 15.64 -13.38
CA GLY A 39 1.37 16.94 -13.74
C GLY A 39 0.77 17.72 -12.57
N PHE A 40 0.97 17.28 -11.33
CA PHE A 40 0.29 17.86 -10.19
C PHE A 40 0.81 19.29 -9.91
N GLN A 41 -0.12 20.24 -9.80
CA GLN A 41 0.14 21.63 -9.43
C GLN A 41 -0.94 22.08 -8.44
N ILE A 42 -0.55 22.83 -7.41
CA ILE A 42 -1.51 23.37 -6.43
C ILE A 42 -2.37 24.44 -7.13
N GLN A 43 -3.69 24.29 -7.05
CA GLN A 43 -4.66 25.17 -7.68
C GLN A 43 -5.52 25.86 -6.61
N PRO A 44 -5.66 27.19 -6.68
CA PRO A 44 -6.57 27.90 -5.79
C PRO A 44 -8.03 27.44 -6.04
N GLY A 45 -8.83 27.34 -4.97
CA GLY A 45 -10.25 26.95 -5.04
C GLY A 45 -10.54 25.45 -4.97
N VAL A 46 -9.52 24.57 -5.00
CA VAL A 46 -9.69 23.11 -4.86
C VAL A 46 -8.77 22.47 -3.80
N ILE A 47 -8.25 23.30 -2.88
CA ILE A 47 -7.25 22.92 -1.87
C ILE A 47 -7.71 21.69 -1.05
N ASP A 48 -8.97 21.64 -0.61
CA ASP A 48 -9.47 20.53 0.20
C ASP A 48 -9.44 19.17 -0.53
N LYS A 49 -9.63 19.16 -1.86
CA LYS A 49 -9.53 17.95 -2.67
C LYS A 49 -8.08 17.59 -2.95
N GLN A 50 -7.25 18.60 -3.24
CA GLN A 50 -5.82 18.41 -3.46
C GLN A 50 -5.09 17.93 -2.21
N ALA A 51 -5.47 18.42 -1.04
CA ALA A 51 -4.95 17.94 0.24
C ALA A 51 -5.28 16.47 0.47
N GLN A 52 -6.52 16.04 0.16
CA GLN A 52 -6.89 14.64 0.28
C GLN A 52 -6.10 13.75 -0.69
N PHE A 53 -5.98 14.14 -1.95
CA PHE A 53 -5.18 13.41 -2.93
C PHE A 53 -3.72 13.24 -2.47
N LEU A 54 -3.12 14.28 -1.88
CA LEU A 54 -1.77 14.20 -1.34
C LEU A 54 -1.69 13.24 -0.15
N VAL A 55 -2.70 13.20 0.73
CA VAL A 55 -2.76 12.23 1.83
C VAL A 55 -2.81 10.80 1.29
N GLU A 56 -3.64 10.54 0.29
CA GLU A 56 -3.76 9.23 -0.37
C GLU A 56 -2.43 8.79 -0.98
N VAL A 57 -1.77 9.67 -1.74
CA VAL A 57 -0.45 9.41 -2.33
C VAL A 57 0.60 9.13 -1.26
N VAL A 58 0.64 9.93 -0.19
CA VAL A 58 1.62 9.76 0.89
C VAL A 58 1.40 8.45 1.63
N LEU A 59 0.15 8.07 1.90
CA LEU A 59 -0.18 6.78 2.51
C LEU A 59 0.23 5.62 1.60
N HIS A 60 -0.07 5.69 0.30
CA HIS A 60 0.33 4.68 -0.69
C HIS A 60 1.86 4.53 -0.78
N ALA A 61 2.59 5.66 -0.80
CA ALA A 61 4.05 5.65 -0.82
C ALA A 61 4.64 5.10 0.49
N ALA A 62 4.01 5.38 1.63
CA ALA A 62 4.41 4.83 2.91
C ALA A 62 4.22 3.30 2.97
N ASP A 63 3.13 2.78 2.41
CA ASP A 63 2.86 1.35 2.31
C ASP A 63 3.92 0.61 1.47
N LEU A 64 4.45 1.28 0.44
CA LEU A 64 5.50 0.76 -0.44
C LEU A 64 6.94 1.07 0.02
N SER A 65 7.11 1.69 1.19
CA SER A 65 8.42 2.23 1.61
C SER A 65 9.44 1.19 2.07
N GLY A 66 9.05 -0.08 2.21
CA GLY A 66 9.90 -1.17 2.71
C GLY A 66 11.32 -1.22 2.11
N PRO A 67 11.47 -1.20 0.76
CA PRO A 67 12.78 -1.20 0.10
C PRO A 67 13.64 0.07 0.32
N LEU A 68 13.04 1.17 0.79
CA LEU A 68 13.74 2.42 1.07
C LEU A 68 14.26 2.50 2.51
N MET A 69 13.89 1.53 3.36
CA MET A 69 14.34 1.46 4.74
C MET A 69 15.82 1.06 4.82
N PRO A 70 16.51 1.30 5.96
CA PRO A 70 17.85 0.79 6.20
C PRO A 70 17.97 -0.72 5.88
N PRO A 71 19.13 -1.21 5.41
CA PRO A 71 19.26 -2.56 4.88
C PRO A 71 18.76 -3.68 5.80
N ASP A 72 18.98 -3.56 7.11
CA ASP A 72 18.54 -4.55 8.10
C ASP A 72 17.00 -4.58 8.27
N ILE A 73 16.32 -3.44 8.07
CA ILE A 73 14.86 -3.34 8.11
C ILE A 73 14.29 -3.82 6.78
N SER A 74 14.83 -3.34 5.66
CA SER A 74 14.37 -3.75 4.32
C SER A 74 14.45 -5.28 4.15
N LEU A 75 15.53 -5.91 4.62
CA LEU A 75 15.68 -7.36 4.57
C LEU A 75 14.60 -8.10 5.40
N ARG A 76 14.27 -7.59 6.59
CA ARG A 76 13.22 -8.18 7.42
C ARG A 76 11.83 -8.06 6.78
N VAL A 77 11.53 -6.91 6.19
CA VAL A 77 10.27 -6.70 5.45
C VAL A 77 10.19 -7.66 4.25
N LEU A 78 11.27 -7.79 3.48
CA LEU A 78 11.34 -8.71 2.36
C LEU A 78 11.15 -10.18 2.78
N GLN A 79 11.79 -10.61 3.86
CA GLN A 79 11.64 -11.97 4.40
C GLN A 79 10.20 -12.25 4.85
N ALA A 80 9.54 -11.29 5.49
CA ALA A 80 8.14 -11.40 5.87
C ALA A 80 7.24 -11.53 4.63
N LEU A 81 7.47 -10.71 3.61
CA LEU A 81 6.74 -10.75 2.34
C LEU A 81 6.92 -12.11 1.63
N HIS A 82 8.15 -12.62 1.55
CA HIS A 82 8.43 -13.94 0.96
C HIS A 82 7.73 -15.07 1.71
N THR A 83 7.69 -14.98 3.04
CA THR A 83 7.01 -15.98 3.89
C THR A 83 5.50 -15.99 3.61
N GLU A 84 4.89 -14.81 3.51
CA GLU A 84 3.46 -14.67 3.20
C GLU A 84 3.12 -15.17 1.78
N PHE A 85 3.92 -14.80 0.78
CA PHE A 85 3.74 -15.26 -0.60
C PHE A 85 3.90 -16.77 -0.73
N SER A 86 4.88 -17.36 -0.02
CA SER A 86 5.07 -18.81 -0.02
C SER A 86 3.86 -19.52 0.63
N ALA A 87 3.32 -18.98 1.72
CA ALA A 87 2.12 -19.53 2.35
C ALA A 87 0.89 -19.47 1.43
N GLN A 88 0.72 -18.38 0.67
CA GLN A 88 -0.34 -18.27 -0.33
C GLN A 88 -0.19 -19.35 -1.42
N VAL A 89 1.01 -19.58 -1.93
CA VAL A 89 1.27 -20.61 -2.96
C VAL A 89 0.91 -22.00 -2.45
N GLU A 90 1.28 -22.33 -1.22
CA GLU A 90 0.92 -23.63 -0.62
C GLU A 90 -0.59 -23.79 -0.49
N ASP A 91 -1.30 -22.71 -0.12
CA ASP A 91 -2.76 -22.71 -0.08
C ASP A 91 -3.39 -22.84 -1.48
N GLU A 92 -2.85 -22.16 -2.50
CA GLU A 92 -3.30 -22.28 -3.89
C GLU A 92 -3.18 -23.73 -4.40
N ARG A 93 -2.04 -24.38 -4.11
CA ARG A 93 -1.82 -25.81 -4.43
C ARG A 93 -2.80 -26.71 -3.71
N ARG A 94 -3.00 -26.49 -2.41
CA ARG A 94 -3.92 -27.27 -1.56
C ARG A 94 -5.37 -27.14 -2.02
N LEU A 95 -5.77 -25.95 -2.47
CA LEU A 95 -7.12 -25.67 -2.99
C LEU A 95 -7.30 -26.11 -4.45
N GLY A 96 -6.23 -26.49 -5.14
CA GLY A 96 -6.27 -26.89 -6.55
C GLY A 96 -6.58 -25.73 -7.51
N ILE A 97 -6.27 -24.49 -7.11
CA ILE A 97 -6.43 -23.29 -7.95
C ILE A 97 -5.11 -22.94 -8.65
N PRO A 98 -5.13 -22.14 -9.73
CA PRO A 98 -3.91 -21.72 -10.40
C PRO A 98 -2.95 -21.00 -9.45
N VAL A 99 -1.68 -21.43 -9.45
CA VAL A 99 -0.63 -20.83 -8.62
C VAL A 99 -0.20 -19.47 -9.17
N THR A 100 -0.03 -18.51 -8.28
CA THR A 100 0.50 -17.19 -8.60
C THR A 100 2.00 -17.29 -8.87
N THR A 101 2.38 -17.37 -10.14
CA THR A 101 3.74 -17.78 -10.56
C THR A 101 4.88 -16.92 -10.04
N PHE A 102 4.69 -15.62 -9.82
CA PHE A 102 5.75 -14.75 -9.28
C PHE A 102 6.00 -14.96 -7.78
N MET A 103 5.05 -15.61 -7.08
CA MET A 103 5.17 -15.95 -5.66
C MET A 103 5.82 -17.31 -5.43
N ASP A 104 5.97 -18.13 -6.48
CA ASP A 104 6.48 -19.49 -6.40
C ASP A 104 8.02 -19.52 -6.35
N GLY A 105 8.59 -20.43 -5.56
CA GLY A 105 10.04 -20.62 -5.44
C GLY A 105 10.81 -19.50 -4.71
N LEU A 106 10.12 -18.61 -3.98
CA LEU A 106 10.76 -17.50 -3.25
C LEU A 106 11.61 -17.94 -2.04
N SER A 107 11.48 -19.20 -1.62
CA SER A 107 12.31 -19.85 -0.61
C SER A 107 13.64 -20.38 -1.15
N ASP A 108 13.81 -20.45 -2.47
CA ASP A 108 15.04 -20.95 -3.08
C ASP A 108 16.13 -19.87 -3.05
N GLN A 109 17.32 -20.24 -2.56
CA GLN A 109 18.49 -19.35 -2.39
C GLN A 109 18.89 -18.57 -3.66
N VAL A 110 18.40 -18.96 -4.83
CA VAL A 110 18.69 -18.34 -6.13
C VAL A 110 18.08 -16.93 -6.26
N TYR A 111 16.98 -16.62 -5.57
CA TYR A 111 16.38 -15.27 -5.62
C TYR A 111 17.03 -14.27 -4.65
N GLY A 112 17.70 -14.73 -3.60
CA GLY A 112 18.44 -13.87 -2.67
C GLY A 112 19.68 -13.19 -3.28
N ALA A 113 20.08 -13.58 -4.50
CA ALA A 113 21.24 -13.04 -5.20
C ALA A 113 20.90 -12.07 -6.34
N LYS A 114 19.61 -11.75 -6.57
CA LYS A 114 19.15 -10.85 -7.65
C LYS A 114 18.47 -9.56 -7.16
N SER A 115 18.37 -9.34 -5.85
CA SER A 115 17.95 -8.06 -5.25
C SER A 115 19.14 -7.16 -4.96
#